data_AF-A0A0W8IBX5-F1
#
_entry.id   AF-A0A0W8IBX5-F1
#
_cell.length_a   1.000
_cell.length_b   1.000
_cell.length_c   1.000
_cell.angle_alpha   90.00
_cell.angle_beta   90.00
_cell.angle_gamma   90.00
#
_symmetry.space_group_name_H-M   'P 1'
#
loop_
_entity.id
_entity.type
_entity.pdbx_description
1 polymer ?
#
loop_
_entity_poly.entity_id
_entity_poly.type
_entity_poly.pdbx_seq_one_letter_code
_entity_poly.pdbx_strand_id
1 'polypeptide(L)'
;MDTDPAPDTDTATRAALRRYAVRFDSGVLAGPGVGSGLGAWLLLALVADQAEPADRALLEEELGLPAGRARAMLADLLADPHPAVTTAVARWADAAALTADFAGWSVPGAVEDGPLPDQAGADRWAAERTGGLIETFPLEITELTRLVLASALATRISWRAPLEELEDGGLGTDAATARHLVMRTAAAGPVGVVAPTTTSGLAVVSVVADPAVPREQVLAAAHEVAASLASTRLPDAVEVVEDGHAWTVSEHREVRAAVHEVVEEWSGWVPSWRLSSQHDLADAPGFATALASLARYVRPEERPAETEARQAAVAAYSATGFEAAAVTGMGIRATGMAHEQEVLVRRIHLRLDRPHAVVAVALDTGRGGAAWHGIPVFTAWVDPAAG
;
A
#
# COMPACT_ATOMS: atom_id res chain seq x y z
N MET A 1 -25.30 -19.35 22.35
CA MET A 1 -25.42 -18.80 21.00
C MET A 1 -24.67 -17.48 21.04
N ASP A 2 -23.35 -17.55 20.92
CA ASP A 2 -22.53 -16.35 20.89
C ASP A 2 -22.82 -15.61 19.59
N THR A 3 -23.40 -14.42 19.73
CA THR A 3 -23.42 -13.43 18.65
C THR A 3 -22.09 -12.73 18.66
N ASP A 4 -21.23 -13.10 17.71
CA ASP A 4 -20.00 -12.39 17.37
C ASP A 4 -20.34 -10.88 17.26
N PRO A 5 -19.68 -9.99 18.03
CA PRO A 5 -20.02 -8.57 18.00
C PRO A 5 -19.86 -8.03 16.58
N ALA A 6 -20.87 -7.28 16.11
CA ALA A 6 -20.83 -6.66 14.80
C ALA A 6 -19.48 -5.91 14.62
N PRO A 7 -18.77 -6.12 13.50
CA PRO A 7 -17.43 -5.58 13.34
C PRO A 7 -17.48 -4.05 13.48
N ASP A 8 -16.52 -3.51 14.22
CA ASP A 8 -16.39 -2.06 14.40
C ASP A 8 -16.46 -1.37 13.02
N THR A 9 -17.22 -0.28 12.96
CA THR A 9 -17.57 0.39 11.70
C THR A 9 -16.32 0.85 10.95
N ASP A 10 -15.25 1.19 11.67
CA ASP A 10 -13.93 1.49 11.12
C ASP A 10 -13.26 0.24 10.53
N THR A 11 -13.26 -0.89 11.25
CA THR A 11 -12.79 -2.19 10.73
C THR A 11 -13.50 -2.60 9.43
N ALA A 12 -14.83 -2.41 9.35
CA ALA A 12 -15.60 -2.67 8.14
C ALA A 12 -15.21 -1.73 6.98
N THR A 13 -14.92 -0.47 7.30
CA THR A 13 -14.50 0.58 6.35
C THR A 13 -13.12 0.26 5.75
N ARG A 14 -12.12 -0.04 6.59
CA ARG A 14 -10.78 -0.48 6.16
C ARG A 14 -10.83 -1.77 5.35
N ALA A 15 -11.71 -2.70 5.71
CA ALA A 15 -11.90 -3.95 4.95
C ALA A 15 -12.51 -3.73 3.57
N ALA A 16 -13.36 -2.72 3.37
CA ALA A 16 -13.88 -2.35 2.05
C ALA A 16 -12.77 -1.80 1.16
N LEU A 17 -11.98 -0.85 1.66
CA LEU A 17 -10.84 -0.29 0.94
C LEU A 17 -9.80 -1.37 0.57
N ARG A 18 -9.48 -2.29 1.48
CA ARG A 18 -8.62 -3.45 1.18
C ARG A 18 -9.18 -4.34 0.06
N ARG A 19 -10.49 -4.63 0.06
CA ARG A 19 -11.14 -5.39 -1.04
C ARG A 19 -11.06 -4.64 -2.37
N TYR A 20 -11.18 -3.32 -2.36
CA TYR A 20 -10.96 -2.50 -3.55
C TYR A 20 -9.50 -2.59 -4.02
N ALA A 21 -8.53 -2.42 -3.12
CA ALA A 21 -7.11 -2.49 -3.43
C ALA A 21 -6.72 -3.83 -4.08
N VAL A 22 -7.17 -4.97 -3.55
CA VAL A 22 -6.94 -6.30 -4.16
C VAL A 22 -7.49 -6.39 -5.59
N ARG A 23 -8.68 -5.84 -5.85
CA ARG A 23 -9.29 -5.83 -7.20
C ARG A 23 -8.55 -4.89 -8.16
N PHE A 24 -8.17 -3.71 -7.68
CA PHE A 24 -7.36 -2.74 -8.41
C PHE A 24 -6.00 -3.36 -8.80
N ASP A 25 -5.26 -3.90 -7.83
CA ASP A 25 -3.95 -4.51 -8.05
C ASP A 25 -4.01 -5.67 -9.05
N SER A 26 -5.10 -6.46 -9.03
CA SER A 26 -5.29 -7.58 -9.98
C SER A 26 -5.48 -7.13 -11.43
N GLY A 27 -6.08 -5.95 -11.66
CA GLY A 27 -6.23 -5.37 -13.01
C GLY A 27 -5.00 -4.59 -13.47
N VAL A 28 -4.31 -3.93 -12.54
CA VAL A 28 -3.27 -2.93 -12.81
C VAL A 28 -1.85 -3.51 -12.77
N LEU A 29 -1.57 -4.50 -11.90
CA LEU A 29 -0.24 -5.12 -11.78
C LEU A 29 -0.10 -6.38 -12.66
N ALA A 30 -0.26 -6.18 -13.96
CA ALA A 30 -0.15 -7.24 -14.97
C ALA A 30 1.29 -7.80 -15.16
N GLY A 31 2.29 -7.22 -14.48
CA GLY A 31 3.70 -7.62 -14.46
C GLY A 31 4.44 -6.88 -13.34
N PRO A 32 5.79 -6.85 -13.34
CA PRO A 32 6.56 -6.07 -12.38
C PRO A 32 6.17 -4.59 -12.42
N GLY A 33 5.84 -4.02 -11.26
CA GLY A 33 5.29 -2.67 -11.20
C GLY A 33 4.76 -2.30 -9.82
N VAL A 34 4.35 -1.04 -9.67
CA VAL A 34 3.81 -0.47 -8.43
C VAL A 34 2.51 0.28 -8.70
N GLY A 35 1.58 0.24 -7.76
CA GLY A 35 0.31 0.97 -7.81
C GLY A 35 -0.16 1.42 -6.42
N SER A 36 -1.18 2.27 -6.41
CA SER A 36 -1.89 2.71 -5.21
C SER A 36 -3.39 2.55 -5.40
N GLY A 37 -3.92 1.42 -4.94
CA GLY A 37 -5.38 1.22 -4.83
C GLY A 37 -6.04 2.27 -3.92
N LEU A 38 -5.33 2.80 -2.92
CA LEU A 38 -5.80 3.92 -2.11
C LEU A 38 -6.00 5.19 -2.94
N GLY A 39 -5.00 5.61 -3.74
CA GLY A 39 -5.13 6.80 -4.59
C GLY A 39 -6.30 6.72 -5.54
N ALA A 40 -6.47 5.57 -6.20
CA ALA A 40 -7.62 5.29 -7.06
C ALA A 40 -8.95 5.33 -6.30
N TRP A 41 -9.02 4.72 -5.10
CA TRP A 41 -10.21 4.73 -4.24
C TRP A 41 -10.61 6.14 -3.80
N LEU A 42 -9.65 7.01 -3.45
CA LEU A 42 -9.91 8.40 -3.03
C LEU A 42 -10.59 9.22 -4.14
N LEU A 43 -10.23 8.97 -5.41
CA LEU A 43 -10.87 9.62 -6.56
C LEU A 43 -12.31 9.13 -6.76
N LEU A 44 -12.54 7.82 -6.69
CA LEU A 44 -13.90 7.26 -6.78
C LEU A 44 -14.79 7.76 -5.64
N ALA A 45 -14.26 7.87 -4.41
CA ALA A 45 -14.97 8.40 -3.25
C ALA A 45 -15.36 9.88 -3.42
N LEU A 46 -14.54 10.66 -4.13
CA LEU A 46 -14.82 12.07 -4.45
C LEU A 46 -15.94 12.21 -5.51
N VAL A 47 -16.03 11.27 -6.46
CA VAL A 47 -17.04 11.27 -7.53
C VAL A 47 -18.40 10.72 -7.06
N ALA A 48 -18.40 9.61 -6.32
CA ALA A 48 -19.60 8.83 -6.01
C ALA A 48 -20.71 9.64 -5.32
N ASP A 49 -20.33 10.52 -4.38
CA ASP A 49 -21.30 11.32 -3.62
C ASP A 49 -22.06 12.34 -4.49
N GLN A 50 -21.48 12.72 -5.63
CA GLN A 50 -22.10 13.61 -6.62
C GLN A 50 -22.72 12.86 -7.79
N ALA A 51 -22.40 11.58 -7.98
CA ALA A 51 -22.92 10.77 -9.09
C ALA A 51 -24.45 10.70 -9.05
N GLU A 52 -25.09 10.64 -10.22
CA GLU A 52 -26.54 10.39 -10.35
C GLU A 52 -26.90 9.03 -9.71
N PRO A 53 -28.14 8.82 -9.24
CA PRO A 53 -28.47 7.64 -8.42
C PRO A 53 -28.10 6.27 -9.00
N ALA A 54 -28.11 6.11 -10.33
CA ALA A 54 -27.70 4.88 -11.00
C ALA A 54 -26.17 4.67 -10.95
N ASP A 55 -25.39 5.66 -11.40
CA ASP A 55 -23.93 5.66 -11.34
C ASP A 55 -23.43 5.53 -9.90
N ARG A 56 -24.10 6.21 -8.96
CA ARG A 56 -23.78 6.17 -7.53
C ARG A 56 -23.88 4.76 -6.98
N ALA A 57 -24.95 4.03 -7.27
CA ALA A 57 -25.12 2.66 -6.79
C ALA A 57 -23.99 1.73 -7.27
N LEU A 58 -23.57 1.88 -8.53
CA LEU A 58 -22.42 1.15 -9.10
C LEU A 58 -21.10 1.55 -8.43
N LEU A 59 -20.88 2.84 -8.19
CA LEU A 59 -19.68 3.33 -7.49
C LEU A 59 -19.66 2.90 -6.01
N GLU A 60 -20.80 2.83 -5.33
CA GLU A 60 -20.92 2.31 -3.96
C GLU A 60 -20.60 0.81 -3.86
N GLU A 61 -20.98 0.02 -4.86
CA GLU A 61 -20.59 -1.39 -4.99
C GLU A 61 -19.06 -1.54 -5.16
N GLU A 62 -18.44 -0.68 -5.97
CA GLU A 62 -16.99 -0.71 -6.19
C GLU A 62 -16.19 -0.20 -4.98
N LEU A 63 -16.63 0.89 -4.35
CA LEU A 63 -16.06 1.40 -3.10
C LEU A 63 -16.28 0.44 -1.92
N GLY A 64 -17.30 -0.43 -2.02
CA GLY A 64 -17.77 -1.31 -0.95
C GLY A 64 -18.40 -0.57 0.24
N LEU A 65 -18.79 0.69 0.05
CA LEU A 65 -19.27 1.63 1.06
C LEU A 65 -20.27 2.62 0.44
N PRO A 66 -21.29 3.09 1.20
CA PRO A 66 -22.14 4.19 0.77
C PRO A 66 -21.33 5.46 0.47
N ALA A 67 -21.72 6.23 -0.55
CA ALA A 67 -20.92 7.29 -1.12
C ALA A 67 -20.62 8.41 -0.12
N GLY A 68 -21.62 8.80 0.69
CA GLY A 68 -21.42 9.77 1.77
C GLY A 68 -20.46 9.27 2.86
N ARG A 69 -20.36 7.95 3.10
CA ARG A 69 -19.38 7.36 4.03
C ARG A 69 -17.99 7.30 3.40
N ALA A 70 -17.89 7.02 2.10
CA ALA A 70 -16.63 7.09 1.36
C ALA A 70 -16.07 8.53 1.33
N ARG A 71 -16.94 9.52 1.06
CA ARG A 71 -16.60 10.96 1.12
C ARG A 71 -16.18 11.40 2.53
N ALA A 72 -16.82 10.89 3.58
CA ALA A 72 -16.41 11.16 4.96
C ALA A 72 -15.00 10.62 5.24
N MET A 73 -14.73 9.36 4.89
CA MET A 73 -13.40 8.75 5.04
C MET A 73 -12.31 9.49 4.24
N LEU A 74 -12.61 9.90 3.01
CA LEU A 74 -11.74 10.79 2.21
C LEU A 74 -11.41 12.08 2.97
N ALA A 75 -12.41 12.73 3.57
CA ALA A 75 -12.21 13.95 4.35
C ALA A 75 -11.39 13.70 5.63
N ASP A 76 -11.66 12.62 6.36
CA ASP A 76 -10.95 12.26 7.60
C ASP A 76 -9.47 11.94 7.33
N LEU A 77 -9.16 11.20 6.27
CA LEU A 77 -7.78 10.85 5.88
C LEU A 77 -6.96 12.09 5.48
N LEU A 78 -7.58 13.07 4.82
CA LEU A 78 -6.93 14.33 4.43
C LEU A 78 -6.84 15.34 5.59
N ALA A 79 -7.76 15.28 6.56
CA ALA A 79 -7.77 16.15 7.73
C ALA A 79 -6.76 15.71 8.81
N ASP A 80 -6.51 14.40 8.95
CA ASP A 80 -5.47 13.81 9.81
C ASP A 80 -4.43 13.08 8.95
N PRO A 81 -3.52 13.82 8.28
CA PRO A 81 -2.53 13.23 7.38
C PRO A 81 -1.52 12.37 8.13
N HIS A 82 -1.20 11.20 7.58
CA HIS A 82 -0.26 10.28 8.20
C HIS A 82 1.19 10.75 8.10
N PRO A 83 1.99 10.73 9.19
CA PRO A 83 3.33 11.32 9.21
C PRO A 83 4.36 10.64 8.29
N ALA A 84 4.06 9.45 7.76
CA ALA A 84 4.89 8.76 6.79
C ALA A 84 4.38 8.89 5.34
N VAL A 85 3.19 9.45 5.10
CA VAL A 85 2.54 9.48 3.79
C VAL A 85 2.09 10.89 3.45
N THR A 86 2.80 11.54 2.53
CA THR A 86 2.30 12.76 1.89
C THR A 86 1.13 12.38 1.00
N THR A 87 -0.01 13.02 1.20
CA THR A 87 -1.25 12.76 0.46
C THR A 87 -1.86 14.08 0.03
N ALA A 88 -2.26 14.16 -1.23
CA ALA A 88 -3.03 15.26 -1.78
C ALA A 88 -4.12 14.71 -2.72
N VAL A 89 -5.28 15.35 -2.72
CA VAL A 89 -6.34 15.13 -3.71
C VAL A 89 -6.75 16.48 -4.25
N ALA A 90 -6.89 16.61 -5.55
CA ALA A 90 -7.20 17.86 -6.23
C ALA A 90 -8.38 17.71 -7.20
N ARG A 91 -9.13 18.80 -7.36
CA ARG A 91 -10.11 19.01 -8.43
C ARG A 91 -9.75 20.31 -9.15
N TRP A 92 -9.42 20.20 -10.43
CA TRP A 92 -9.12 21.36 -11.27
C TRP A 92 -10.11 21.43 -12.42
N ALA A 93 -10.68 22.60 -12.69
CA ALA A 93 -11.70 22.76 -13.71
C ALA A 93 -11.59 24.08 -14.48
N ASP A 94 -11.90 24.05 -15.77
CA ASP A 94 -12.42 25.24 -16.45
C ASP A 94 -13.91 25.34 -16.13
N ALA A 95 -14.21 25.88 -14.96
CA ALA A 95 -15.59 26.05 -14.48
C ALA A 95 -16.44 26.95 -15.41
N ALA A 96 -15.81 27.79 -16.25
CA ALA A 96 -16.54 28.58 -17.24
C ALA A 96 -17.02 27.72 -18.42
N ALA A 97 -16.26 26.69 -18.81
CA ALA A 97 -16.59 25.78 -19.90
C ALA A 97 -17.46 24.57 -19.49
N LEU A 98 -17.76 24.37 -18.21
CA LEU A 98 -18.64 23.30 -17.70
C LEU A 98 -20.13 23.72 -17.63
N THR A 99 -21.02 22.77 -17.31
CA THR A 99 -22.46 23.01 -17.07
C THR A 99 -22.72 23.68 -15.72
N ALA A 100 -23.90 24.30 -15.57
CA ALA A 100 -24.32 24.92 -14.32
C ALA A 100 -24.36 23.94 -13.13
N ASP A 101 -24.63 22.65 -13.38
CA ASP A 101 -24.66 21.60 -12.36
C ASP A 101 -23.28 21.39 -11.70
N PHE A 102 -22.18 21.69 -12.40
CA PHE A 102 -20.84 21.63 -11.84
C PHE A 102 -20.66 22.61 -10.67
N ALA A 103 -21.30 23.79 -10.72
CA ALA A 103 -21.25 24.77 -9.65
C ALA A 103 -21.95 24.28 -8.35
N GLY A 104 -22.78 23.24 -8.44
CA GLY A 104 -23.38 22.57 -7.28
C GLY A 104 -22.44 21.57 -6.58
N TRP A 105 -21.36 21.15 -7.22
CA TRP A 105 -20.43 20.16 -6.67
C TRP A 105 -19.52 20.78 -5.61
N SER A 106 -19.83 20.47 -4.34
CA SER A 106 -18.96 20.73 -3.20
C SER A 106 -17.94 19.61 -2.97
N VAL A 107 -16.66 19.96 -2.80
CA VAL A 107 -15.61 19.02 -2.37
C VAL A 107 -15.31 19.19 -0.86
N PRO A 108 -14.74 18.19 -0.16
CA PRO A 108 -14.21 18.38 1.19
C PRO A 108 -13.14 19.48 1.23
N GLY A 109 -13.09 20.29 2.28
CA GLY A 109 -12.20 21.47 2.34
C GLY A 109 -10.69 21.18 2.37
N ALA A 110 -10.28 19.91 2.49
CA ALA A 110 -8.89 19.46 2.36
C ALA A 110 -8.54 18.96 0.94
N VAL A 111 -9.51 18.95 0.02
CA VAL A 111 -9.26 18.75 -1.42
C VAL A 111 -8.82 20.09 -2.03
N GLU A 112 -7.76 20.06 -2.82
CA GLU A 112 -7.23 21.22 -3.54
C GLU A 112 -8.13 21.55 -4.73
N ASP A 113 -9.07 22.48 -4.53
CA ASP A 113 -10.05 22.91 -5.53
C ASP A 113 -9.59 24.19 -6.26
N GLY A 114 -9.69 24.24 -7.59
CA GLY A 114 -9.21 25.41 -8.34
C GLY A 114 -9.41 25.37 -9.85
N PRO A 115 -8.88 26.39 -10.57
CA PRO A 115 -8.84 26.41 -12.03
C PRO A 115 -7.90 25.33 -12.57
N LEU A 116 -8.06 24.94 -13.84
CA LEU A 116 -7.07 24.13 -14.55
C LEU A 116 -5.70 24.85 -14.61
N PRO A 117 -4.61 24.22 -14.17
CA PRO A 117 -3.26 24.71 -14.43
C PRO A 117 -2.87 24.46 -15.89
N ASP A 118 -1.76 25.05 -16.32
CA ASP A 118 -1.03 24.56 -17.50
C ASP A 118 -0.25 23.27 -17.17
N GLN A 119 0.28 22.59 -18.18
CA GLN A 119 1.07 21.37 -17.98
C GLN A 119 2.22 21.58 -16.98
N ALA A 120 2.95 22.69 -17.09
CA ALA A 120 4.04 23.02 -16.17
C ALA A 120 3.57 23.27 -14.73
N GLY A 121 2.33 23.71 -14.52
CA GLY A 121 1.68 23.80 -13.22
C GLY A 121 1.28 22.44 -12.65
N ALA A 122 0.77 21.53 -13.49
CA ALA A 122 0.44 20.16 -13.08
C ALA A 122 1.69 19.32 -12.77
N ASP A 123 2.75 19.44 -13.58
CA ASP A 123 4.05 18.81 -13.35
C ASP A 123 4.67 19.29 -12.03
N ARG A 124 4.65 20.61 -11.79
CA ARG A 124 5.09 21.19 -10.52
C ARG A 124 4.26 20.69 -9.33
N TRP A 125 2.94 20.58 -9.46
CA TRP A 125 2.09 20.01 -8.42
C TRP A 125 2.44 18.54 -8.15
N ALA A 126 2.65 17.73 -9.19
CA ALA A 126 3.08 16.34 -9.04
C ALA A 126 4.42 16.25 -8.31
N ALA A 127 5.41 17.06 -8.70
CA ALA A 127 6.72 17.11 -8.05
C ALA A 127 6.62 17.55 -6.58
N GLU A 128 5.89 18.63 -6.28
CA GLU A 128 5.73 19.14 -4.92
C GLU A 128 4.98 18.16 -4.01
N ARG A 129 3.87 17.56 -4.49
CA ARG A 129 3.07 16.60 -3.71
C ARG A 129 3.68 15.22 -3.58
N THR A 130 4.68 14.88 -4.41
CA THR A 130 5.43 13.61 -4.30
C THR A 130 6.87 13.77 -3.82
N GLY A 131 7.28 14.98 -3.43
CA GLY A 131 8.65 15.29 -3.02
C GLY A 131 9.69 15.08 -4.12
N GLY A 132 9.29 15.12 -5.39
CA GLY A 132 10.11 14.86 -6.58
C GLY A 132 10.20 13.39 -6.98
N LEU A 133 9.35 12.50 -6.48
CA LEU A 133 9.30 11.10 -6.97
C LEU A 133 8.59 10.99 -8.34
N ILE A 134 7.65 11.89 -8.61
CA ILE A 134 6.92 11.99 -9.88
C ILE A 134 7.07 13.44 -10.36
N GLU A 135 7.96 13.68 -11.32
CA GLU A 135 8.28 15.03 -11.83
C GLU A 135 7.32 15.50 -12.94
N THR A 136 6.60 14.58 -13.58
CA THR A 136 5.68 14.85 -14.69
C THR A 136 4.29 14.32 -14.35
N PHE A 137 3.27 15.14 -14.54
CA PHE A 137 1.88 14.74 -14.32
C PHE A 137 1.45 13.72 -15.39
N PRO A 138 0.76 12.61 -15.05
CA PRO A 138 0.55 11.50 -15.98
C PRO A 138 -0.41 11.80 -17.15
N LEU A 139 -1.27 12.82 -17.01
CA LEU A 139 -2.20 13.27 -18.04
C LEU A 139 -1.65 14.51 -18.75
N GLU A 140 -1.94 14.64 -20.05
CA GLU A 140 -1.66 15.86 -20.81
C GLU A 140 -2.80 16.87 -20.62
N ILE A 141 -2.48 18.07 -20.14
CA ILE A 141 -3.45 19.17 -20.02
C ILE A 141 -3.38 20.05 -21.26
N THR A 142 -4.48 20.11 -21.99
CA THR A 142 -4.63 20.85 -23.25
C THR A 142 -5.74 21.90 -23.14
N GLU A 143 -5.89 22.74 -24.17
CA GLU A 143 -7.02 23.68 -24.30
C GLU A 143 -8.40 22.96 -24.41
N LEU A 144 -8.43 21.64 -24.62
CA LEU A 144 -9.64 20.82 -24.63
C LEU A 144 -9.94 20.19 -23.26
N THR A 145 -9.01 20.21 -22.32
CA THR A 145 -9.25 19.72 -20.96
C THR A 145 -10.29 20.61 -20.27
N ARG A 146 -11.25 20.00 -19.54
CA ARG A 146 -12.35 20.71 -18.85
C ARG A 146 -12.39 20.46 -17.35
N LEU A 147 -12.01 19.26 -16.94
CA LEU A 147 -12.00 18.81 -15.55
C LEU A 147 -10.88 17.77 -15.38
N VAL A 148 -10.08 17.91 -14.33
CA VAL A 148 -9.08 16.93 -13.88
C VAL A 148 -9.34 16.64 -12.41
N LEU A 149 -9.37 15.35 -12.06
CA LEU A 149 -9.26 14.89 -10.68
C LEU A 149 -7.89 14.22 -10.53
N ALA A 150 -7.16 14.56 -9.47
CA ALA A 150 -5.84 14.03 -9.22
C ALA A 150 -5.69 13.56 -7.77
N SER A 151 -4.99 12.45 -7.57
CA SER A 151 -4.54 12.01 -6.25
C SER A 151 -3.04 11.77 -6.31
N ALA A 152 -2.29 12.36 -5.39
CA ALA A 152 -0.87 12.13 -5.22
C ALA A 152 -0.63 11.51 -3.85
N LEU A 153 0.03 10.36 -3.83
CA LEU A 153 0.51 9.73 -2.60
C LEU A 153 2.00 9.48 -2.76
N ALA A 154 2.77 9.85 -1.75
CA ALA A 154 4.19 9.59 -1.67
C ALA A 154 4.61 9.29 -0.25
N THR A 155 5.65 8.48 -0.12
CA THR A 155 6.24 8.11 1.16
C THR A 155 7.75 8.03 1.02
N ARG A 156 8.45 8.38 2.09
CA ARG A 156 9.89 8.25 2.24
C ARG A 156 10.17 7.83 3.67
N ILE A 157 10.48 6.55 3.86
CA ILE A 157 10.70 5.96 5.19
C ILE A 157 12.07 5.32 5.28
N SER A 158 12.68 5.43 6.46
CA SER A 158 13.92 4.73 6.80
C SER A 158 13.61 3.49 7.61
N TRP A 159 14.38 2.43 7.38
CA TRP A 159 14.42 1.29 8.30
C TRP A 159 14.96 1.76 9.67
N ARG A 160 14.56 1.06 10.73
CA ARG A 160 15.06 1.32 12.10
C ARG A 160 16.54 1.02 12.24
N ALA A 161 16.99 -0.02 11.55
CA ALA A 161 18.39 -0.34 11.32
C ALA A 161 18.54 -0.63 9.82
N PRO A 162 19.62 -0.17 9.16
CA PRO A 162 19.91 -0.56 7.78
C PRO A 162 20.00 -2.08 7.63
N LEU A 163 19.61 -2.58 6.45
CA LEU A 163 19.80 -3.97 6.06
C LEU A 163 21.23 -4.17 5.55
N GLU A 164 21.74 -5.40 5.64
CA GLU A 164 23.09 -5.74 5.18
C GLU A 164 23.11 -5.92 3.66
N GLU A 165 23.98 -5.22 2.94
CA GLU A 165 24.19 -5.49 1.50
C GLU A 165 25.08 -6.73 1.34
N LEU A 166 24.56 -7.76 0.65
CA LEU A 166 25.21 -9.06 0.48
C LEU A 166 25.95 -9.16 -0.85
N GLU A 167 26.94 -10.04 -0.94
CA GLU A 167 27.76 -10.25 -2.14
C GLU A 167 26.94 -10.71 -3.37
N ASP A 168 25.77 -11.33 -3.17
CA ASP A 168 24.85 -11.75 -4.24
C ASP A 168 23.88 -10.64 -4.69
N GLY A 169 24.07 -9.40 -4.21
CA GLY A 169 23.27 -8.23 -4.57
C GLY A 169 21.95 -8.08 -3.81
N GLY A 170 21.64 -9.00 -2.90
CA GLY A 170 20.48 -8.89 -2.02
C GLY A 170 20.74 -8.13 -0.73
N LEU A 171 19.67 -7.98 0.05
CA LEU A 171 19.64 -7.37 1.36
C LEU A 171 19.38 -8.43 2.43
N GLY A 172 20.35 -8.63 3.30
CA GLY A 172 20.30 -9.50 4.46
C GLY A 172 19.44 -8.90 5.58
N THR A 173 18.62 -9.77 6.18
CA THR A 173 17.72 -9.45 7.29
C THR A 173 17.82 -10.50 8.38
N ASP A 174 17.62 -10.07 9.62
CA ASP A 174 17.67 -10.86 10.85
C ASP A 174 16.59 -10.39 11.83
N ALA A 175 16.43 -11.08 12.96
CA ALA A 175 15.45 -10.73 13.99
C ALA A 175 15.66 -9.34 14.65
N ALA A 176 16.79 -8.66 14.42
CA ALA A 176 17.05 -7.31 14.90
C ALA A 176 16.63 -6.21 13.90
N THR A 177 16.70 -6.52 12.60
CA THR A 177 16.38 -5.62 11.49
C THR A 177 14.94 -5.79 10.99
N ALA A 178 14.42 -7.02 10.94
CA ALA A 178 13.10 -7.34 10.39
C ALA A 178 12.31 -8.33 11.25
N ARG A 179 10.99 -8.38 10.99
CA ARG A 179 10.11 -9.45 11.44
C ARG A 179 10.00 -10.48 10.32
N HIS A 180 10.22 -11.74 10.68
CA HIS A 180 10.07 -12.90 9.82
C HIS A 180 8.92 -13.77 10.34
N LEU A 181 8.19 -14.42 9.43
CA LEU A 181 7.29 -15.52 9.73
C LEU A 181 6.93 -16.30 8.47
N VAL A 182 6.44 -17.52 8.64
CA VAL A 182 5.54 -18.15 7.67
C VAL A 182 4.13 -17.96 8.19
N MET A 183 3.24 -17.40 7.37
CA MET A 183 1.84 -17.14 7.74
C MET A 183 0.92 -17.94 6.83
N ARG A 184 -0.15 -18.51 7.36
CA ARG A 184 -1.23 -19.07 6.54
C ARG A 184 -2.19 -17.96 6.11
N THR A 185 -2.48 -17.93 4.82
CA THR A 185 -3.45 -17.04 4.18
C THR A 185 -4.58 -17.85 3.56
N ALA A 186 -5.76 -17.26 3.46
CA ALA A 186 -6.89 -17.85 2.76
C ALA A 186 -6.67 -17.85 1.24
N ALA A 187 -6.02 -16.80 0.71
CA ALA A 187 -5.76 -16.65 -0.72
C ALA A 187 -4.66 -17.59 -1.27
N ALA A 188 -3.54 -17.78 -0.56
CA ALA A 188 -2.36 -18.48 -1.09
C ALA A 188 -1.87 -19.67 -0.24
N GLY A 189 -2.54 -19.99 0.87
CA GLY A 189 -2.04 -20.96 1.85
C GLY A 189 -0.84 -20.41 2.63
N PRO A 190 0.14 -21.24 3.02
CA PRO A 190 1.37 -20.77 3.67
C PRO A 190 2.16 -19.83 2.76
N VAL A 191 2.57 -18.67 3.27
CA VAL A 191 3.43 -17.69 2.59
C VAL A 191 4.59 -17.28 3.49
N GLY A 192 5.77 -17.09 2.91
CA GLY A 192 6.93 -16.52 3.59
C GLY A 192 6.83 -15.00 3.66
N VAL A 193 7.09 -14.41 4.83
CA VAL A 193 6.94 -12.98 5.10
C VAL A 193 8.22 -12.38 5.67
N VAL A 194 8.73 -11.32 5.05
CA VAL A 194 9.80 -10.47 5.57
C VAL A 194 9.32 -9.02 5.64
N ALA A 195 9.34 -8.44 6.84
CA ALA A 195 8.90 -7.07 7.10
C ALA A 195 9.96 -6.32 7.93
N PRO A 196 10.84 -5.50 7.31
CA PRO A 196 11.77 -4.66 8.04
C PRO A 196 11.09 -3.78 9.08
N THR A 197 11.77 -3.58 10.20
CA THR A 197 11.29 -2.68 11.25
C THR A 197 11.47 -1.23 10.81
N THR A 198 10.41 -0.43 10.94
CA THR A 198 10.37 0.97 10.51
C THR A 198 10.26 1.91 11.71
N THR A 199 10.69 3.17 11.56
CA THR A 199 10.58 4.22 12.62
C THR A 199 9.45 5.20 12.37
N SER A 200 8.98 5.24 11.13
CA SER A 200 7.84 5.99 10.61
C SER A 200 6.70 4.99 10.36
N GLY A 201 5.45 5.41 10.61
CA GLY A 201 4.30 4.51 10.77
C GLY A 201 3.79 3.82 9.50
N LEU A 202 4.67 3.26 8.68
CA LEU A 202 4.33 2.47 7.51
C LEU A 202 5.09 1.15 7.64
N ALA A 203 4.40 0.01 7.64
CA ALA A 203 5.05 -1.29 7.54
C ALA A 203 5.10 -1.69 6.07
N VAL A 204 6.30 -2.04 5.60
CA VAL A 204 6.53 -2.53 4.23
C VAL A 204 6.76 -4.03 4.33
N VAL A 205 5.79 -4.81 3.85
CA VAL A 205 5.73 -6.26 4.07
C VAL A 205 5.93 -6.96 2.74
N SER A 206 6.94 -7.82 2.66
CA SER A 206 7.29 -8.58 1.45
C SER A 206 6.83 -10.02 1.62
N VAL A 207 6.05 -10.53 0.66
CA VAL A 207 5.28 -11.77 0.78
C VAL A 207 5.51 -12.64 -0.45
N VAL A 208 6.15 -13.79 -0.24
CA VAL A 208 6.43 -14.81 -1.26
C VAL A 208 5.59 -16.06 -0.99
N ALA A 209 5.04 -16.64 -2.04
CA ALA A 209 4.24 -17.86 -1.99
C ALA A 209 4.92 -19.01 -2.75
N ASP A 210 4.27 -20.17 -2.75
CA ASP A 210 4.68 -21.29 -3.61
C ASP A 210 4.64 -20.86 -5.10
N PRO A 211 5.65 -21.19 -5.93
CA PRO A 211 5.69 -20.81 -7.34
C PRO A 211 4.48 -21.26 -8.19
N ALA A 212 3.70 -22.24 -7.73
CA ALA A 212 2.46 -22.67 -8.40
C ALA A 212 1.25 -21.76 -8.09
N VAL A 213 1.34 -20.85 -7.12
CA VAL A 213 0.26 -19.93 -6.75
C VAL A 213 0.18 -18.77 -7.75
N PRO A 214 -0.98 -18.50 -8.37
CA PRO A 214 -1.15 -17.36 -9.27
C PRO A 214 -0.90 -16.02 -8.58
N ARG A 215 -0.30 -15.07 -9.30
CA ARG A 215 0.01 -13.71 -8.83
C ARG A 215 -1.13 -13.06 -8.06
N GLU A 216 -2.35 -13.14 -8.56
CA GLU A 216 -3.54 -12.51 -7.96
C GLU A 216 -3.81 -13.02 -6.54
N GLN A 217 -3.55 -14.32 -6.31
CA GLN A 217 -3.64 -14.93 -4.99
C GLN A 217 -2.48 -14.49 -4.08
N VAL A 218 -1.28 -14.29 -4.62
CA VAL A 218 -0.13 -13.74 -3.86
C VAL A 218 -0.36 -12.28 -3.46
N LEU A 219 -0.92 -11.45 -4.37
CA LEU A 219 -1.32 -10.06 -4.08
C LEU A 219 -2.40 -10.03 -2.99
N ALA A 220 -3.45 -10.86 -3.10
CA ALA A 220 -4.49 -10.98 -2.09
C ALA A 220 -3.92 -11.45 -0.72
N ALA A 221 -3.02 -12.44 -0.73
CA ALA A 221 -2.32 -12.92 0.45
C ALA A 221 -1.45 -11.84 1.11
N ALA A 222 -0.80 -10.96 0.32
CA ALA A 222 -0.03 -9.84 0.86
C ALA A 222 -0.92 -8.81 1.57
N HIS A 223 -2.13 -8.56 1.06
CA HIS A 223 -3.14 -7.74 1.76
C HIS A 223 -3.66 -8.41 3.04
N GLU A 224 -3.80 -9.73 3.07
CA GLU A 224 -4.12 -10.46 4.31
C GLU A 224 -2.98 -10.35 5.36
N VAL A 225 -1.72 -10.53 4.94
CA VAL A 225 -0.53 -10.35 5.78
C VAL A 225 -0.45 -8.92 6.33
N ALA A 226 -0.60 -7.91 5.48
CA ALA A 226 -0.60 -6.50 5.88
C ALA A 226 -1.70 -6.19 6.91
N ALA A 227 -2.92 -6.71 6.70
CA ALA A 227 -4.03 -6.54 7.64
C ALA A 227 -3.80 -7.30 8.97
N SER A 228 -3.15 -8.46 8.93
CA SER A 228 -2.77 -9.21 10.15
C SER A 228 -1.68 -8.49 10.94
N LEU A 229 -0.65 -7.97 10.27
CA LEU A 229 0.45 -7.23 10.90
C LEU A 229 0.04 -5.86 11.46
N ALA A 230 -1.02 -5.26 10.91
CA ALA A 230 -1.68 -4.09 11.48
C ALA A 230 -2.69 -4.44 12.61
N SER A 231 -2.92 -5.72 12.92
CA SER A 231 -3.84 -6.14 13.98
C SER A 231 -3.13 -6.36 15.31
N THR A 232 -3.87 -6.19 16.42
CA THR A 232 -3.46 -6.67 17.74
C THR A 232 -3.69 -8.18 17.92
N ARG A 233 -4.40 -8.83 16.99
CA ARG A 233 -4.57 -10.29 16.97
C ARG A 233 -3.26 -10.96 16.55
N LEU A 234 -2.94 -12.08 17.16
CA LEU A 234 -1.82 -12.91 16.70
C LEU A 234 -2.09 -13.40 15.26
N PRO A 235 -1.06 -13.44 14.39
CA PRO A 235 -1.19 -14.03 13.06
C PRO A 235 -1.42 -15.55 13.16
N ASP A 236 -2.01 -16.16 12.11
CA ASP A 236 -1.98 -17.61 11.92
C ASP A 236 -0.58 -18.03 11.42
N ALA A 237 0.39 -17.94 12.34
CA ALA A 237 1.76 -18.33 12.09
C ALA A 237 1.87 -19.86 11.99
N VAL A 238 2.62 -20.32 10.99
CA VAL A 238 2.93 -21.74 10.79
C VAL A 238 4.19 -22.07 11.58
N GLU A 239 4.17 -23.15 12.36
CA GLU A 239 5.38 -23.70 12.97
C GLU A 239 6.28 -24.27 11.87
N VAL A 240 7.52 -23.79 11.79
CA VAL A 240 8.47 -24.15 10.73
C VAL A 240 9.51 -25.10 11.29
N VAL A 241 9.35 -26.38 10.97
CA VAL A 241 10.27 -27.47 11.36
C VAL A 241 10.96 -28.15 10.18
N GLU A 242 10.52 -27.88 8.95
CA GLU A 242 11.01 -28.46 7.70
C GLU A 242 11.14 -27.37 6.62
N ASP A 243 12.00 -27.62 5.63
CA ASP A 243 12.15 -26.80 4.43
C ASP A 243 10.79 -26.59 3.73
N GLY A 244 10.60 -25.42 3.13
CA GLY A 244 9.42 -25.09 2.35
C GLY A 244 9.74 -24.44 1.02
N HIS A 245 8.72 -23.95 0.33
CA HIS A 245 8.89 -23.36 -1.00
C HIS A 245 9.83 -22.14 -1.02
N ALA A 246 9.88 -21.36 0.08
CA ALA A 246 10.68 -20.13 0.18
C ALA A 246 11.47 -19.99 1.50
N TRP A 247 11.61 -21.06 2.28
CA TRP A 247 12.47 -21.07 3.46
C TRP A 247 13.24 -22.38 3.59
N THR A 248 14.42 -22.31 4.22
CA THR A 248 15.19 -23.48 4.63
C THR A 248 15.31 -23.54 6.15
N VAL A 249 15.43 -24.76 6.69
CA VAL A 249 15.55 -25.05 8.12
C VAL A 249 16.83 -25.84 8.37
N SER A 250 17.64 -25.39 9.32
CA SER A 250 18.78 -26.17 9.80
C SER A 250 18.83 -26.21 11.32
N GLU A 251 19.05 -27.41 11.86
CA GLU A 251 19.11 -27.64 13.30
C GLU A 251 20.51 -28.09 13.73
N HIS A 252 20.99 -27.54 14.85
CA HIS A 252 22.20 -27.99 15.52
C HIS A 252 22.06 -27.79 17.03
N ARG A 253 22.89 -28.50 17.81
CA ARG A 253 22.99 -28.28 19.25
C ARG A 253 24.21 -27.46 19.60
N GLU A 254 24.02 -26.52 20.52
CA GLU A 254 25.10 -25.74 21.14
C GLU A 254 24.79 -25.55 22.64
N VAL A 255 25.77 -25.05 23.40
CA VAL A 255 25.55 -24.62 24.79
C VAL A 255 25.46 -23.10 24.79
N ARG A 256 24.32 -22.54 25.24
CA ARG A 256 24.15 -21.09 25.41
C ARG A 256 23.29 -20.75 26.62
N ALA A 257 23.37 -19.49 27.05
CA ALA A 257 22.45 -18.93 28.02
C ALA A 257 21.07 -18.73 27.36
N ALA A 258 20.10 -19.58 27.68
CA ALA A 258 18.76 -19.56 27.09
C ALA A 258 17.66 -19.82 28.14
N VAL A 259 16.43 -19.39 27.83
CA VAL A 259 15.23 -19.66 28.65
C VAL A 259 14.49 -20.91 28.16
N HIS A 260 14.69 -21.30 26.91
CA HIS A 260 14.00 -22.40 26.24
C HIS A 260 15.01 -23.42 25.70
N GLU A 261 14.59 -24.70 25.62
CA GLU A 261 15.41 -25.77 25.04
C GLU A 261 15.55 -25.64 23.52
N VAL A 262 14.56 -25.04 22.86
CA VAL A 262 14.62 -24.65 21.44
C VAL A 262 14.66 -23.12 21.36
N VAL A 263 15.55 -22.56 20.55
CA VAL A 263 15.44 -21.15 20.12
C VAL A 263 15.55 -21.08 18.61
N GLU A 264 14.64 -20.33 18.02
CA GLU A 264 14.59 -20.08 16.59
C GLU A 264 15.38 -18.82 16.23
N GLU A 265 16.24 -18.96 15.24
CA GLU A 265 17.06 -17.89 14.68
C GLU A 265 16.55 -17.62 13.26
N TRP A 266 15.73 -16.58 13.14
CA TRP A 266 15.15 -16.18 11.86
C TRP A 266 16.06 -15.19 11.13
N SER A 267 16.22 -15.43 9.84
CA SER A 267 16.92 -14.56 8.89
C SER A 267 16.19 -14.55 7.55
N GLY A 268 16.58 -13.64 6.66
CA GLY A 268 16.09 -13.71 5.29
C GLY A 268 16.83 -12.81 4.32
N TRP A 269 16.49 -13.02 3.05
CA TRP A 269 17.06 -12.35 1.89
C TRP A 269 15.93 -11.70 1.09
N VAL A 270 16.06 -10.41 0.79
CA VAL A 270 15.16 -9.65 -0.08
C VAL A 270 15.98 -8.87 -1.12
N PRO A 271 15.49 -8.68 -2.35
CA PRO A 271 16.20 -7.89 -3.34
C PRO A 271 16.12 -6.39 -3.04
N SER A 272 17.14 -5.63 -3.42
CA SER A 272 16.96 -4.19 -3.67
C SER A 272 16.26 -3.98 -5.00
N TRP A 273 15.36 -3.00 -5.11
CA TRP A 273 14.64 -2.72 -6.35
C TRP A 273 14.14 -1.27 -6.43
N ARG A 274 13.88 -0.80 -7.65
CA ARG A 274 13.19 0.46 -7.93
C ARG A 274 12.24 0.27 -9.10
N LEU A 275 10.97 0.56 -8.89
CA LEU A 275 9.90 0.42 -9.88
C LEU A 275 9.27 1.79 -10.16
N SER A 276 8.98 2.03 -11.43
CA SER A 276 8.21 3.16 -11.91
C SER A 276 7.16 2.63 -12.86
N SER A 277 5.91 3.03 -12.68
CA SER A 277 4.78 2.53 -13.46
C SER A 277 3.85 3.69 -13.83
N GLN A 278 3.29 3.63 -15.03
CA GLN A 278 2.17 4.46 -15.45
C GLN A 278 1.06 3.53 -15.93
N HIS A 279 -0.13 3.71 -15.38
CA HIS A 279 -1.29 2.86 -15.60
C HIS A 279 -2.41 3.66 -16.21
N ASP A 280 -3.00 3.16 -17.27
CA ASP A 280 -4.35 3.56 -17.70
C ASP A 280 -5.35 2.94 -16.72
N LEU A 281 -6.25 3.76 -16.18
CA LEU A 281 -7.27 3.36 -15.22
C LEU A 281 -8.66 3.24 -15.86
N ALA A 282 -8.85 3.45 -17.16
CA ALA A 282 -10.17 3.36 -17.81
C ALA A 282 -10.86 2.01 -17.54
N ASP A 283 -10.10 0.91 -17.58
CA ASP A 283 -10.55 -0.46 -17.28
C ASP A 283 -10.43 -0.85 -15.79
N ALA A 284 -9.96 0.05 -14.92
CA ALA A 284 -9.86 -0.21 -13.49
C ALA A 284 -11.26 -0.21 -12.82
N PRO A 285 -11.48 -1.01 -11.75
CA PRO A 285 -12.80 -1.12 -11.11
C PRO A 285 -13.40 0.24 -10.74
N GLY A 286 -14.62 0.49 -11.23
CA GLY A 286 -15.38 1.74 -11.03
C GLY A 286 -15.01 2.94 -11.90
N PHE A 287 -13.87 2.95 -12.60
CA PHE A 287 -13.41 4.14 -13.34
C PHE A 287 -14.22 4.44 -14.59
N ALA A 288 -14.61 3.43 -15.38
CA ALA A 288 -15.53 3.63 -16.50
C ALA A 288 -16.84 4.33 -16.08
N THR A 289 -17.43 3.90 -14.95
CA THR A 289 -18.62 4.54 -14.36
C THR A 289 -18.33 5.96 -13.88
N ALA A 290 -17.20 6.19 -13.18
CA ALA A 290 -16.83 7.52 -12.71
C ALA A 290 -16.63 8.51 -13.87
N LEU A 291 -15.89 8.12 -14.91
CA LEU A 291 -15.63 8.93 -16.11
C LEU A 291 -16.94 9.25 -16.85
N ALA A 292 -17.82 8.26 -17.04
CA ALA A 292 -19.15 8.48 -17.62
C ALA A 292 -20.00 9.46 -16.77
N SER A 293 -19.95 9.33 -15.44
CA SER A 293 -20.67 10.22 -14.52
C SER A 293 -20.14 11.66 -14.57
N LEU A 294 -18.83 11.86 -14.76
CA LEU A 294 -18.19 13.17 -14.90
C LEU A 294 -18.46 13.82 -16.26
N ALA A 295 -18.59 13.04 -17.34
CA ALA A 295 -18.87 13.56 -18.68
C ALA A 295 -20.18 14.38 -18.78
N ARG A 296 -21.12 14.23 -17.83
CA ARG A 296 -22.32 15.08 -17.74
C ARG A 296 -22.04 16.55 -17.44
N TYR A 297 -20.87 16.89 -16.89
CA TYR A 297 -20.47 18.26 -16.60
C TYR A 297 -19.92 19.00 -17.83
N VAL A 298 -19.52 18.26 -18.88
CA VAL A 298 -19.13 18.85 -20.17
C VAL A 298 -20.38 19.37 -20.87
N ARG A 299 -20.31 20.54 -21.52
CA ARG A 299 -21.46 21.14 -22.21
C ARG A 299 -22.00 20.26 -23.34
N PRO A 300 -23.31 20.27 -23.63
CA PRO A 300 -23.90 19.47 -24.71
C PRO A 300 -23.24 19.65 -26.08
N GLU A 301 -22.73 20.86 -26.39
CA GLU A 301 -22.02 21.15 -27.65
C GLU A 301 -20.69 20.40 -27.80
N GLU A 302 -20.05 20.02 -26.68
CA GLU A 302 -18.73 19.38 -26.61
C GLU A 302 -18.83 17.87 -26.29
N ARG A 303 -19.99 17.25 -26.57
CA ARG A 303 -20.22 15.80 -26.35
C ARG A 303 -20.21 14.99 -27.66
N PRO A 304 -19.73 13.73 -27.64
CA PRO A 304 -19.17 13.01 -26.49
C PRO A 304 -17.82 13.59 -26.07
N ALA A 305 -17.60 13.66 -24.76
CA ALA A 305 -16.32 14.08 -24.21
C ALA A 305 -15.33 12.91 -24.23
N GLU A 306 -14.09 13.18 -24.59
CA GLU A 306 -12.99 12.24 -24.34
C GLU A 306 -12.67 12.25 -22.84
N THR A 307 -12.50 11.06 -22.26
CA THR A 307 -12.27 10.88 -20.83
C THR A 307 -11.12 9.92 -20.62
N GLU A 308 -10.18 10.29 -19.75
CA GLU A 308 -9.00 9.51 -19.42
C GLU A 308 -8.77 9.52 -17.90
N ALA A 309 -8.25 8.43 -17.37
CA ALA A 309 -7.75 8.37 -16.01
C ALA A 309 -6.41 7.64 -16.02
N ARG A 310 -5.39 8.21 -15.39
CA ARG A 310 -4.07 7.59 -15.28
C ARG A 310 -3.52 7.68 -13.86
N GLN A 311 -2.70 6.70 -13.50
CA GLN A 311 -1.91 6.73 -12.27
C GLN A 311 -0.43 6.51 -12.60
N ALA A 312 0.40 7.49 -12.25
CA ALA A 312 1.84 7.27 -12.10
C ALA A 312 2.13 6.83 -10.66
N ALA A 313 3.04 5.86 -10.50
CA ALA A 313 3.49 5.39 -9.20
C ALA A 313 4.98 5.04 -9.26
N VAL A 314 5.72 5.37 -8.19
CA VAL A 314 7.16 5.11 -8.05
C VAL A 314 7.42 4.59 -6.64
N ALA A 315 8.21 3.52 -6.54
CA ALA A 315 8.64 2.95 -5.27
C ALA A 315 10.06 2.39 -5.39
N ALA A 316 10.81 2.43 -4.29
CA ALA A 316 12.15 1.87 -4.24
C ALA A 316 12.42 1.27 -2.85
N TYR A 317 13.11 0.13 -2.83
CA TYR A 317 13.48 -0.61 -1.64
C TYR A 317 14.99 -0.78 -1.62
N SER A 318 15.63 -0.25 -0.58
CA SER A 318 17.10 -0.16 -0.45
C SER A 318 17.58 -0.64 0.91
N ALA A 319 18.90 -0.78 1.08
CA ALA A 319 19.51 -1.09 2.37
C ALA A 319 19.17 -0.09 3.49
N THR A 320 18.82 1.16 3.18
CA THR A 320 18.59 2.22 4.19
C THR A 320 17.12 2.50 4.48
N GLY A 321 16.22 2.08 3.58
CA GLY A 321 14.81 2.41 3.68
C GLY A 321 14.05 2.20 2.37
N PHE A 322 12.79 2.59 2.43
CA PHE A 322 11.95 2.93 1.29
C PHE A 322 12.12 4.45 1.05
N GLU A 323 13.37 4.81 0.68
CA GLU A 323 14.04 6.11 0.52
C GLU A 323 14.08 7.08 1.74
N ALA A 324 15.30 7.48 2.15
CA ALA A 324 15.72 7.72 3.55
C ALA A 324 16.37 9.14 3.79
N ALA A 325 17.13 9.51 4.84
CA ALA A 325 17.72 8.79 6.00
C ALA A 325 18.13 9.73 7.18
N ALA A 326 18.03 9.30 8.45
CA ALA A 326 18.80 9.82 9.61
C ALA A 326 18.76 8.89 10.85
N VAL A 327 19.82 8.88 11.68
CA VAL A 327 20.07 7.88 12.75
C VAL A 327 19.92 8.43 14.17
N THR A 328 19.41 7.63 15.11
CA THR A 328 19.70 7.76 16.56
C THR A 328 19.58 6.39 17.26
N GLY A 329 20.60 5.99 18.01
CA GLY A 329 20.63 4.73 18.75
C GLY A 329 20.49 4.91 20.27
N MET A 330 19.84 3.96 20.94
CA MET A 330 19.84 3.79 22.40
C MET A 330 19.90 2.31 22.75
N GLY A 331 20.76 1.94 23.70
CA GLY A 331 20.89 0.58 24.20
C GLY A 331 20.38 0.43 25.63
N ILE A 332 19.84 -0.75 25.96
CA ILE A 332 19.43 -1.12 27.32
C ILE A 332 20.27 -2.33 27.75
N ARG A 333 20.76 -2.32 28.98
CA ARG A 333 21.41 -3.49 29.60
C ARG A 333 20.36 -4.35 30.29
N ALA A 334 20.33 -5.64 29.98
CA ALA A 334 19.57 -6.60 30.78
C ALA A 334 20.29 -6.89 32.11
N THR A 335 19.52 -7.04 33.19
CA THR A 335 20.01 -7.48 34.51
C THR A 335 19.34 -8.80 34.89
N GLY A 336 20.05 -9.90 34.67
CA GLY A 336 19.61 -11.27 34.99
C GLY A 336 20.43 -12.27 34.19
N MET A 337 20.99 -13.28 34.85
CA MET A 337 21.74 -14.34 34.14
C MET A 337 20.79 -15.47 33.78
N ALA A 338 20.61 -15.73 32.48
CA ALA A 338 20.12 -17.02 32.03
C ALA A 338 21.22 -18.06 32.25
N HIS A 339 20.83 -19.28 32.64
CA HIS A 339 21.78 -20.37 32.85
C HIS A 339 22.23 -20.93 31.49
N GLU A 340 23.49 -21.30 31.37
CA GLU A 340 24.00 -22.04 30.21
C GLU A 340 23.40 -23.45 30.20
N GLN A 341 22.75 -23.80 29.10
CA GLN A 341 22.18 -25.13 28.87
C GLN A 341 22.45 -25.57 27.42
N GLU A 342 22.46 -26.88 27.18
CA GLU A 342 22.42 -27.40 25.82
C GLU A 342 21.04 -27.10 25.21
N VAL A 343 21.04 -26.56 24.00
CA VAL A 343 19.85 -26.12 23.28
C VAL A 343 19.84 -26.71 21.89
N LEU A 344 18.64 -26.84 21.31
CA LEU A 344 18.45 -26.94 19.87
C LEU A 344 18.35 -25.53 19.29
N VAL A 345 19.26 -25.20 18.39
CA VAL A 345 19.18 -23.99 17.57
C VAL A 345 18.51 -24.37 16.26
N ARG A 346 17.36 -23.76 15.96
CA ARG A 346 16.70 -23.89 14.67
C ARG A 346 16.89 -22.61 13.87
N ARG A 347 17.74 -22.64 12.83
CA ARG A 347 17.90 -21.52 11.91
C ARG A 347 16.90 -21.64 10.78
N ILE A 348 16.12 -20.59 10.57
CA ILE A 348 15.11 -20.50 9.52
C ILE A 348 15.48 -19.32 8.62
N HIS A 349 15.72 -19.59 7.34
CA HIS A 349 16.14 -18.57 6.38
C HIS A 349 15.10 -18.42 5.26
N LEU A 350 14.44 -17.25 5.19
CA LEU A 350 13.48 -16.91 4.13
C LEU A 350 14.18 -16.28 2.91
N ARG A 351 13.84 -16.69 1.70
CA ARG A 351 14.45 -16.12 0.48
C ARG A 351 13.41 -15.69 -0.56
N LEU A 352 13.41 -14.40 -0.87
CA LEU A 352 12.49 -13.73 -1.80
C LEU A 352 13.14 -13.49 -3.17
N ASP A 353 13.77 -14.53 -3.72
CA ASP A 353 14.55 -14.54 -4.97
C ASP A 353 13.74 -14.80 -6.24
N ARG A 354 12.41 -14.68 -6.15
CA ARG A 354 11.46 -14.92 -7.24
C ARG A 354 10.30 -13.90 -7.18
N PRO A 355 9.38 -13.89 -8.15
CA PRO A 355 8.21 -13.01 -8.13
C PRO A 355 7.45 -13.06 -6.81
N HIS A 356 7.25 -11.87 -6.20
CA HIS A 356 6.62 -11.72 -4.91
C HIS A 356 5.88 -10.37 -4.80
N ALA A 357 4.96 -10.28 -3.84
CA ALA A 357 4.19 -9.06 -3.58
C ALA A 357 4.82 -8.27 -2.44
N VAL A 358 4.78 -6.94 -2.54
CA VAL A 358 5.13 -6.02 -1.45
C VAL A 358 3.96 -5.08 -1.19
N VAL A 359 3.52 -4.99 0.06
CA VAL A 359 2.44 -4.05 0.47
C VAL A 359 2.99 -3.09 1.52
N ALA A 360 2.76 -1.79 1.31
CA ALA A 360 3.04 -0.75 2.29
C ALA A 360 1.75 -0.35 3.00
N VAL A 361 1.62 -0.70 4.28
CA VAL A 361 0.42 -0.48 5.10
C VAL A 361 0.68 0.56 6.20
N ALA A 362 -0.21 1.55 6.31
CA ALA A 362 -0.07 2.58 7.34
C ALA A 362 -0.45 2.05 8.73
N LEU A 363 0.24 2.53 9.75
CA LEU A 363 0.14 2.13 11.15
C LEU A 363 -0.01 3.39 12.01
N ASP A 364 -0.93 3.35 12.98
CA ASP A 364 -0.99 4.40 13.99
C ASP A 364 0.29 4.36 14.85
N THR A 365 0.90 5.53 15.03
CA THR A 365 2.11 5.73 15.85
C THR A 365 1.87 6.69 17.02
N GLY A 366 0.62 7.12 17.24
CA GLY A 366 0.25 8.14 18.21
C GLY A 366 0.73 9.55 17.83
N ARG A 367 1.08 9.78 16.55
CA ARG A 367 1.67 11.04 16.03
C ARG A 367 0.80 11.72 14.95
N GLY A 368 -0.48 11.34 14.86
CA GLY A 368 -1.37 11.69 13.75
C GLY A 368 -1.49 10.54 12.74
N GLY A 369 -2.52 10.63 11.90
CA GLY A 369 -2.90 9.59 10.94
C GLY A 369 -3.60 8.39 11.55
N ALA A 370 -4.39 8.53 12.61
CA ALA A 370 -5.05 7.39 13.27
C ALA A 370 -6.05 6.70 12.32
N ALA A 371 -6.75 7.47 11.49
CA ALA A 371 -7.66 6.98 10.45
C ALA A 371 -6.96 6.13 9.37
N TRP A 372 -5.63 6.22 9.25
CA TRP A 372 -4.84 5.49 8.25
C TRP A 372 -4.48 4.06 8.70
N HIS A 373 -4.69 3.71 9.96
CA HIS A 373 -4.19 2.45 10.51
C HIS A 373 -4.78 1.22 9.81
N GLY A 374 -3.93 0.36 9.25
CA GLY A 374 -4.33 -0.84 8.51
C GLY A 374 -4.79 -0.56 7.07
N ILE A 375 -4.62 0.67 6.55
CA ILE A 375 -4.89 0.99 5.15
C ILE A 375 -3.67 0.67 4.29
N PRO A 376 -3.79 -0.17 3.25
CA PRO A 376 -2.73 -0.36 2.26
C PRO A 376 -2.62 0.91 1.39
N VAL A 377 -1.41 1.50 1.35
CA VAL A 377 -1.12 2.76 0.65
C VAL A 377 -0.53 2.47 -0.74
N PHE A 378 0.38 1.51 -0.82
CA PHE A 378 1.01 1.05 -2.06
C PHE A 378 1.07 -0.47 -2.11
N THR A 379 0.95 -1.01 -3.32
CA THR A 379 1.24 -2.41 -3.64
C THR A 379 2.25 -2.45 -4.76
N ALA A 380 3.23 -3.35 -4.69
CA ALA A 380 4.14 -3.65 -5.79
C ALA A 380 4.18 -5.16 -6.07
N TRP A 381 4.31 -5.50 -7.35
CA TRP A 381 4.74 -6.82 -7.78
C TRP A 381 6.21 -6.71 -8.20
N VAL A 382 7.08 -7.49 -7.55
CA VAL A 382 8.52 -7.45 -7.73
C VAL A 382 8.95 -8.77 -8.36
N ASP A 383 9.66 -8.71 -9.49
CA ASP A 383 10.35 -9.86 -10.09
C ASP A 383 11.87 -9.61 -10.03
N PRO A 384 12.62 -10.32 -9.17
CA PRO A 384 14.06 -10.14 -9.03
C PRO A 384 14.86 -10.52 -10.29
N ALA A 385 14.27 -11.30 -11.20
CA ALA A 385 14.91 -11.71 -12.45
C ALA A 385 14.63 -10.76 -13.63
N ALA A 386 13.83 -9.71 -13.43
CA ALA A 386 13.46 -8.72 -14.45
C ALA A 386 14.30 -7.43 -14.41
N GLY A 387 15.31 -7.35 -13.53
CA GLY A 387 16.20 -6.20 -13.32
C GLY A 387 17.55 -6.29 -14.02
#